data_AF-A0AA96TIF4-F1
#
_entry.id   AF-A0AA96TIF4-F1
#
_cell.length_a   1.000
_cell.length_b   1.000
_cell.length_c   1.000
_cell.angle_alpha   90.00
_cell.angle_beta   90.00
_cell.angle_gamma   90.00
#
_symmetry.space_group_name_H-M   'P 1'
#
loop_
_entity.id
_entity.type
_entity.pdbx_description
1 polymer ?
#
loop_
_entity_poly.entity_id
_entity_poly.type
_entity_poly.pdbx_seq_one_letter_code
_entity_poly.pdbx_strand_id
1 'polypeptide(L)'
;MKKRIRLLAAALAASMMIQTPVYASSVKDMQNQKNKTQQELNKVNENISNLQKNSRQTQNEINELDSELVSLLADLDILEQDITNKEAEIEQAQKDYDAAKAQEDKQYEDMKLRIQYMYEKGETSYVELLLQAQSIADWINKADYAQQVYSYDRDMLINYQAIRQQVADLQVQLDEDKEELLEIEASYKEQQASLEAMIAEKKKKVANFESQLANAKKEAANLKKKIETQNSEIKKAQAKAAASTTKSGSSSSGSGSVSIGSGGGGSAAGNSIAGYACQFVGNPYVWGGTSLTNGADCSGFTMSVFAHFGISLPHSSGGQASGGRSVSYADAQPGDIICYPGHVAIYLGGGRIVHASTAKTGIKYGNATYRTITAIKRYY
;
A
#
# COMPACT_ATOMS: atom_id res chain seq x y z
N MET A 1 23.33 2.55 31.77
CA MET A 1 22.25 2.96 32.70
C MET A 1 21.25 1.81 32.90
N LYS A 2 20.19 2.02 33.69
CA LYS A 2 19.27 1.00 34.25
C LYS A 2 18.49 0.18 33.20
N LYS A 3 18.28 -1.11 33.55
CA LYS A 3 17.17 -2.06 33.21
C LYS A 3 17.61 -3.30 32.42
N ARG A 4 17.87 -4.40 33.13
CA ARG A 4 17.83 -5.77 32.58
C ARG A 4 16.46 -6.40 32.85
N ILE A 5 16.04 -7.25 31.91
CA ILE A 5 14.69 -7.85 31.80
C ILE A 5 14.41 -8.78 32.99
N ARG A 6 13.17 -8.74 33.51
CA ARG A 6 12.66 -9.72 34.48
C ARG A 6 12.18 -10.98 33.74
N LEU A 7 13.03 -11.98 33.62
CA LEU A 7 12.60 -13.35 33.31
C LEU A 7 12.11 -14.01 34.61
N LEU A 8 10.86 -14.49 34.62
CA LEU A 8 10.34 -15.31 35.71
C LEU A 8 10.91 -16.73 35.58
N ALA A 9 11.89 -17.04 36.44
CA ALA A 9 12.54 -18.35 36.47
C ALA A 9 11.61 -19.44 37.01
N ALA A 10 11.83 -20.68 36.55
CA ALA A 10 10.96 -21.81 36.87
C ALA A 10 11.01 -22.22 38.35
N ALA A 11 9.85 -22.51 38.93
CA ALA A 11 9.73 -23.11 40.26
C ALA A 11 10.12 -24.60 40.22
N LEU A 12 11.41 -24.87 40.40
CA LEU A 12 11.97 -26.23 40.49
C LEU A 12 11.55 -26.87 41.83
N ALA A 13 10.41 -27.56 41.83
CA ALA A 13 9.91 -28.30 42.99
C ALA A 13 10.78 -29.53 43.28
N ALA A 14 11.57 -29.48 44.37
CA ALA A 14 12.52 -30.53 44.71
C ALA A 14 11.84 -31.85 45.11
N SER A 15 12.37 -32.98 44.62
CA SER A 15 11.93 -34.33 44.98
C SER A 15 12.51 -34.76 46.33
N MET A 16 11.82 -34.41 47.42
CA MET A 16 12.21 -34.84 48.78
C MET A 16 11.38 -36.07 49.20
N MET A 17 12.01 -37.25 49.23
CA MET A 17 11.38 -38.46 49.79
C MET A 17 11.29 -38.31 51.31
N ILE A 18 10.08 -38.08 51.83
CA ILE A 18 9.78 -38.18 53.26
C ILE A 18 8.84 -39.36 53.45
N GLN A 19 9.34 -40.45 54.03
CA GLN A 19 8.50 -41.55 54.48
C GLN A 19 7.70 -41.08 55.70
N THR A 20 6.38 -41.02 55.56
CA THR A 20 5.44 -40.72 56.65
C THR A 20 4.50 -41.91 56.85
N PRO A 21 4.04 -42.18 58.09
CA PRO A 21 3.18 -43.32 58.36
C PRO A 21 1.83 -43.20 57.63
N VAL A 22 1.30 -44.34 57.19
CA VAL A 22 0.02 -44.43 56.47
C VAL A 22 -1.14 -44.17 57.43
N TYR A 23 -1.44 -42.88 57.65
CA TYR A 23 -2.75 -42.48 58.14
C TYR A 23 -3.81 -42.93 57.13
N ALA A 24 -4.93 -43.44 57.66
CA ALA A 24 -6.10 -43.75 56.85
C ALA A 24 -6.77 -42.45 56.38
N SER A 25 -6.22 -41.83 55.33
CA SER A 25 -6.83 -40.69 54.65
C SER A 25 -8.27 -41.04 54.30
N SER A 26 -9.23 -40.15 54.60
CA SER A 26 -10.62 -40.47 54.36
C SER A 26 -10.89 -40.52 52.86
N VAL A 27 -11.94 -41.24 52.44
CA VAL A 27 -12.39 -41.23 51.04
C VAL A 27 -12.63 -39.79 50.57
N LYS A 28 -13.08 -38.90 51.46
CA LYS A 28 -13.29 -37.46 51.21
C LYS A 28 -11.97 -36.73 50.92
N ASP A 29 -10.88 -37.05 51.59
CA ASP A 29 -9.58 -36.42 51.38
C ASP A 29 -8.95 -36.85 50.05
N MET A 30 -9.03 -38.14 49.71
CA MET A 30 -8.62 -38.63 48.39
C MET A 30 -9.49 -38.04 47.27
N GLN A 31 -10.80 -37.93 47.48
CA GLN A 31 -11.72 -37.25 46.54
C GLN A 31 -11.35 -35.76 46.36
N ASN A 32 -10.99 -35.06 47.45
CA ASN A 32 -10.52 -33.67 47.40
C ASN A 32 -9.18 -33.53 46.66
N GLN A 33 -8.23 -34.45 46.90
CA GLN A 33 -6.93 -34.51 46.21
C GLN A 33 -7.13 -34.70 44.69
N LYS A 34 -8.03 -35.62 44.30
CA LYS A 34 -8.44 -35.81 42.90
C LYS A 34 -9.11 -34.56 42.33
N ASN A 35 -10.04 -33.94 43.06
CA ASN A 35 -10.75 -32.75 42.58
C ASN A 35 -9.79 -31.58 42.32
N LYS A 36 -8.75 -31.39 43.15
CA LYS A 36 -7.66 -30.44 42.88
C LYS A 36 -6.92 -30.78 41.59
N THR A 37 -6.50 -32.04 41.40
CA THR A 37 -5.80 -32.44 40.17
C THR A 37 -6.68 -32.43 38.92
N GLN A 38 -7.99 -32.60 39.06
CA GLN A 38 -8.94 -32.35 37.96
C GLN A 38 -9.06 -30.86 37.63
N GLN A 39 -9.02 -29.97 38.63
CA GLN A 39 -8.97 -28.51 38.41
C GLN A 39 -7.63 -28.07 37.77
N GLU A 40 -6.51 -28.69 38.17
CA GLU A 40 -5.20 -28.54 37.51
C GLU A 40 -5.32 -28.92 36.02
N LEU A 41 -5.83 -30.12 35.72
CA LEU A 41 -6.01 -30.61 34.34
C LEU A 41 -6.96 -29.73 33.51
N ASN A 42 -8.06 -29.25 34.09
CA ASN A 42 -8.99 -28.36 33.40
C ASN A 42 -8.31 -27.04 32.99
N LYS A 43 -7.58 -26.40 33.90
CA LYS A 43 -6.80 -25.17 33.63
C LYS A 43 -5.73 -25.39 32.55
N VAL A 44 -5.04 -26.53 32.57
CA VAL A 44 -4.06 -26.86 31.53
C VAL A 44 -4.74 -27.09 30.17
N ASN A 45 -5.91 -27.71 30.13
CA ASN A 45 -6.68 -27.88 28.88
C ASN A 45 -7.23 -26.54 28.34
N GLU A 46 -7.71 -25.65 29.22
CA GLU A 46 -8.09 -24.27 28.87
C GLU A 46 -6.88 -23.51 28.28
N ASN A 47 -5.70 -23.63 28.89
CA ASN A 47 -4.46 -23.05 28.37
C ASN A 47 -4.07 -23.63 27.00
N ILE A 48 -4.15 -24.95 26.80
CA ILE A 48 -3.92 -25.59 25.49
C ILE A 48 -4.88 -25.04 24.44
N SER A 49 -6.17 -24.90 24.77
CA SER A 49 -7.18 -24.34 23.85
C SER A 49 -6.88 -22.88 23.49
N ASN A 50 -6.47 -22.07 24.46
CA ASN A 50 -6.10 -20.66 24.24
C ASN A 50 -4.81 -20.53 23.40
N LEU A 51 -3.79 -21.35 23.68
CA LEU A 51 -2.57 -21.41 22.86
C LEU A 51 -2.86 -21.87 21.43
N GLN A 52 -3.75 -22.85 21.24
CA GLN A 52 -4.21 -23.28 19.92
C GLN A 52 -4.97 -22.17 19.17
N LYS A 53 -5.83 -21.40 19.86
CA LYS A 53 -6.52 -20.26 19.25
C LYS A 53 -5.53 -19.17 18.84
N ASN A 54 -4.63 -18.77 19.73
CA ASN A 54 -3.66 -17.70 19.48
C ASN A 54 -2.68 -18.08 18.37
N SER A 55 -2.18 -19.33 18.36
CA SER A 55 -1.34 -19.87 17.28
C SER A 55 -2.04 -19.79 15.92
N ARG A 56 -3.32 -20.22 15.83
CA ARG A 56 -4.10 -20.10 14.58
C ARG A 56 -4.34 -18.66 14.16
N GLN A 57 -4.66 -17.77 15.10
CA GLN A 57 -4.86 -16.36 14.80
C GLN A 57 -3.57 -15.72 14.27
N THR A 58 -2.44 -15.92 14.93
CA THR A 58 -1.13 -15.42 14.46
C THR A 58 -0.72 -16.05 13.12
N GLN A 59 -1.15 -17.28 12.81
CA GLN A 59 -0.93 -17.86 11.48
C GLN A 59 -1.83 -17.23 10.39
N ASN A 60 -3.07 -16.87 10.69
CA ASN A 60 -3.90 -16.09 9.76
C ASN A 60 -3.28 -14.71 9.51
N GLU A 61 -2.86 -14.02 10.57
CA GLU A 61 -2.15 -12.73 10.48
C GLU A 61 -0.79 -12.83 9.75
N ILE A 62 -0.19 -14.03 9.65
CA ILE A 62 0.98 -14.29 8.79
C ILE A 62 0.54 -14.42 7.34
N ASN A 63 -0.51 -15.19 7.05
CA ASN A 63 -1.00 -15.40 5.70
C ASN A 63 -1.51 -14.10 5.05
N GLU A 64 -2.09 -13.21 5.87
CA GLU A 64 -2.52 -11.85 5.47
C GLU A 64 -1.29 -11.01 5.06
N LEU A 65 -0.26 -10.91 5.92
CA LEU A 65 0.98 -10.19 5.60
C LEU A 65 1.79 -10.83 4.45
N ASP A 66 1.87 -12.15 4.38
CA ASP A 66 2.51 -12.87 3.26
C ASP A 66 1.76 -12.57 1.94
N SER A 67 0.45 -12.26 1.98
CA SER A 67 -0.34 -11.84 0.80
C SER A 67 -0.14 -10.36 0.43
N GLU A 68 -0.05 -9.47 1.43
CA GLU A 68 0.31 -8.06 1.21
C GLU A 68 1.72 -7.92 0.62
N LEU A 69 2.67 -8.74 1.09
CA LEU A 69 4.03 -8.82 0.55
C LEU A 69 4.04 -9.30 -0.91
N VAL A 70 3.21 -10.29 -1.27
CA VAL A 70 3.09 -10.77 -2.67
C VAL A 70 2.47 -9.72 -3.58
N SER A 71 1.51 -8.90 -3.09
CA SER A 71 1.07 -7.71 -3.83
C SER A 71 2.26 -6.78 -4.05
N LEU A 72 2.90 -6.33 -2.97
CA LEU A 72 3.97 -5.33 -3.01
C LEU A 72 5.14 -5.71 -3.92
N LEU A 73 5.45 -7.01 -4.04
CA LEU A 73 6.48 -7.52 -4.95
C LEU A 73 6.05 -7.45 -6.43
N ALA A 74 4.79 -7.73 -6.75
CA ALA A 74 4.25 -7.50 -8.10
C ALA A 74 4.08 -5.99 -8.39
N ASP A 75 3.81 -5.21 -7.35
CA ASP A 75 3.68 -3.76 -7.42
C ASP A 75 5.03 -3.07 -7.67
N LEU A 76 6.13 -3.66 -7.17
CA LEU A 76 7.51 -3.29 -7.49
C LEU A 76 7.92 -3.68 -8.92
N ASP A 77 7.59 -4.88 -9.39
CA ASP A 77 7.90 -5.35 -10.76
C ASP A 77 7.30 -4.41 -11.84
N ILE A 78 6.04 -3.99 -11.65
CA ILE A 78 5.38 -3.00 -12.53
C ILE A 78 6.02 -1.61 -12.41
N LEU A 79 6.50 -1.22 -11.22
CA LEU A 79 7.15 0.07 -11.02
C LEU A 79 8.55 0.12 -11.65
N GLU A 80 9.34 -0.96 -11.56
CA GLU A 80 10.62 -1.09 -12.27
C GLU A 80 10.40 -1.06 -13.80
N GLN A 81 9.28 -1.60 -14.29
CA GLN A 81 8.87 -1.46 -15.70
C GLN A 81 8.44 -0.03 -16.07
N ASP A 82 7.59 0.64 -15.27
CA ASP A 82 7.18 2.04 -15.51
C ASP A 82 8.42 2.98 -15.51
N ILE A 83 9.40 2.77 -14.62
CA ILE A 83 10.69 3.47 -14.61
C ILE A 83 11.48 3.21 -15.91
N THR A 84 11.63 1.95 -16.32
CA THR A 84 12.35 1.58 -17.55
C THR A 84 11.71 2.22 -18.79
N ASN A 85 10.38 2.27 -18.85
CA ASN A 85 9.64 2.95 -19.91
C ASN A 85 9.93 4.47 -19.90
N LYS A 86 9.92 5.11 -18.71
CA LYS A 86 10.20 6.53 -18.55
C LYS A 86 11.64 6.89 -18.96
N GLU A 87 12.63 6.03 -18.69
CA GLU A 87 14.00 6.21 -19.18
C GLU A 87 14.08 6.20 -20.72
N ALA A 88 13.32 5.32 -21.39
CA ALA A 88 13.25 5.31 -22.84
C ALA A 88 12.52 6.54 -23.43
N GLU A 89 11.49 7.06 -22.75
CA GLU A 89 10.84 8.33 -23.09
C GLU A 89 11.83 9.51 -23.02
N ILE A 90 12.64 9.58 -21.96
CA ILE A 90 13.68 10.61 -21.77
C ILE A 90 14.77 10.50 -22.85
N GLU A 91 15.26 9.28 -23.14
CA GLU A 91 16.28 9.07 -24.19
C GLU A 91 15.76 9.48 -25.58
N GLN A 92 14.46 9.29 -25.85
CA GLN A 92 13.85 9.74 -27.10
C GLN A 92 13.64 11.25 -27.13
N ALA A 93 13.15 11.86 -26.05
CA ALA A 93 13.01 13.32 -25.94
C ALA A 93 14.34 14.05 -26.14
N GLN A 94 15.45 13.53 -25.59
CA GLN A 94 16.79 14.07 -25.81
C GLN A 94 17.21 14.03 -27.30
N LYS A 95 16.94 12.92 -28.01
CA LYS A 95 17.23 12.80 -29.45
C LYS A 95 16.42 13.81 -30.27
N ASP A 96 15.14 13.97 -29.94
CA ASP A 96 14.25 14.90 -30.62
C ASP A 96 14.62 16.36 -30.33
N TYR A 97 15.11 16.68 -29.12
CA TYR A 97 15.69 17.97 -28.76
C TYR A 97 16.95 18.29 -29.60
N ASP A 98 17.90 17.36 -29.66
CA ASP A 98 19.14 17.55 -30.42
C ASP A 98 18.87 17.66 -31.93
N ALA A 99 17.87 16.92 -32.45
CA ALA A 99 17.41 17.05 -33.83
C ALA A 99 16.74 18.42 -34.11
N ALA A 100 15.85 18.88 -33.22
CA ALA A 100 15.20 20.19 -33.35
C ALA A 100 16.22 21.34 -33.29
N LYS A 101 17.20 21.25 -32.39
CA LYS A 101 18.31 22.20 -32.27
C LYS A 101 19.19 22.22 -33.52
N ALA A 102 19.54 21.07 -34.07
CA ALA A 102 20.30 20.99 -35.33
C ALA A 102 19.52 21.59 -36.52
N GLN A 103 18.18 21.51 -36.52
CA GLN A 103 17.34 22.17 -37.52
C GLN A 103 17.30 23.70 -37.33
N GLU A 104 17.21 24.20 -36.09
CA GLU A 104 17.30 25.62 -35.76
C GLU A 104 18.65 26.22 -36.18
N ASP A 105 19.76 25.60 -35.77
CA ASP A 105 21.13 26.03 -36.11
C ASP A 105 21.30 26.09 -37.64
N LYS A 106 20.82 25.08 -38.36
CA LYS A 106 20.86 25.08 -39.83
C LYS A 106 19.99 26.19 -40.43
N GLN A 107 18.74 26.35 -40.00
CA GLN A 107 17.84 27.39 -40.50
C GLN A 107 18.41 28.80 -40.25
N TYR A 108 19.16 28.98 -39.15
CA TYR A 108 19.84 30.23 -38.82
C TYR A 108 21.04 30.50 -39.76
N GLU A 109 21.86 29.50 -40.10
CA GLU A 109 22.93 29.66 -41.10
C GLU A 109 22.39 29.81 -42.54
N ASP A 110 21.34 29.08 -42.92
CA ASP A 110 20.68 29.25 -44.23
C ASP A 110 20.09 30.68 -44.37
N MET A 111 19.46 31.20 -43.31
CA MET A 111 18.98 32.59 -43.24
C MET A 111 20.12 33.62 -43.32
N LYS A 112 21.23 33.41 -42.59
CA LYS A 112 22.45 34.25 -42.68
C LYS A 112 23.02 34.28 -44.09
N LEU A 113 23.19 33.11 -44.72
CA LEU A 113 23.75 32.99 -46.07
C LEU A 113 22.85 33.73 -47.08
N ARG A 114 21.53 33.65 -46.91
CA ARG A 114 20.59 34.41 -47.74
C ARG A 114 20.69 35.92 -47.50
N ILE A 115 20.81 36.38 -46.24
CA ILE A 115 21.03 37.81 -45.91
C ILE A 115 22.35 38.29 -46.52
N GLN A 116 23.43 37.50 -46.43
CA GLN A 116 24.71 37.81 -47.05
C GLN A 116 24.58 37.91 -48.58
N TYR A 117 23.90 36.96 -49.23
CA TYR A 117 23.67 37.01 -50.67
C TYR A 117 22.79 38.21 -51.08
N MET A 118 21.78 38.56 -50.28
CA MET A 118 20.97 39.78 -50.45
C MET A 118 21.77 41.08 -50.24
N TYR A 119 22.94 41.04 -49.60
CA TYR A 119 23.83 42.19 -49.40
C TYR A 119 24.94 42.25 -50.46
N GLU A 120 25.67 41.16 -50.69
CA GLU A 120 26.74 41.05 -51.68
C GLU A 120 26.24 41.16 -53.13
N LYS A 121 24.99 40.77 -53.37
CA LYS A 121 24.25 41.03 -54.62
C LYS A 121 23.24 42.16 -54.46
N GLY A 122 23.26 42.90 -53.36
CA GLY A 122 22.17 43.79 -52.95
C GLY A 122 21.99 45.01 -53.85
N GLU A 123 23.06 45.79 -54.04
CA GLU A 123 23.01 47.04 -54.84
C GLU A 123 22.81 46.78 -56.34
N THR A 124 23.01 45.54 -56.82
CA THR A 124 22.81 45.16 -58.22
C THR A 124 21.62 44.21 -58.40
N SER A 125 21.63 42.99 -57.89
CA SER A 125 20.67 41.95 -58.31
C SER A 125 19.21 42.18 -57.89
N TYR A 126 18.91 42.67 -56.69
CA TYR A 126 17.51 42.95 -56.29
C TYR A 126 17.01 44.25 -56.91
N VAL A 127 17.86 45.27 -56.98
CA VAL A 127 17.56 46.55 -57.65
C VAL A 127 17.37 46.33 -59.15
N GLU A 128 18.18 45.48 -59.79
CA GLU A 128 18.08 45.12 -61.21
C GLU A 128 16.86 44.25 -61.50
N LEU A 129 16.48 43.32 -60.61
CA LEU A 129 15.22 42.55 -60.74
C LEU A 129 13.97 43.45 -60.67
N LEU A 130 14.05 44.54 -59.91
CA LEU A 130 13.02 45.58 -59.80
C LEU A 130 13.09 46.60 -60.96
N LEU A 131 14.27 46.91 -61.50
CA LEU A 131 14.45 47.75 -62.71
C LEU A 131 14.05 47.02 -64.00
N GLN A 132 14.20 45.69 -64.04
CA GLN A 132 13.69 44.82 -65.11
C GLN A 132 12.19 44.50 -64.95
N ALA A 133 11.50 45.09 -63.96
CA ALA A 133 10.06 44.91 -63.82
C ALA A 133 9.30 45.62 -64.95
N GLN A 134 8.55 44.88 -65.76
CA GLN A 134 7.88 45.43 -66.95
C GLN A 134 6.64 46.27 -66.61
N SER A 135 6.22 46.31 -65.35
CA SER A 135 5.14 47.19 -64.86
C SER A 135 5.26 47.45 -63.36
N ILE A 136 4.53 48.48 -62.87
CA ILE A 136 4.42 48.77 -61.43
C ILE A 136 3.78 47.61 -60.67
N ALA A 137 2.88 46.84 -61.29
CA ALA A 137 2.28 45.65 -60.66
C ALA A 137 3.31 44.51 -60.49
N ASP A 138 4.16 44.29 -61.49
CA ASP A 138 5.28 43.33 -61.41
C ASP A 138 6.33 43.76 -60.37
N TRP A 139 6.58 45.06 -60.25
CA TRP A 139 7.42 45.65 -59.19
C TRP A 139 6.86 45.40 -57.78
N ILE A 140 5.55 45.63 -57.57
CA ILE A 140 4.87 45.34 -56.29
C ILE A 140 4.97 43.85 -55.96
N ASN A 141 4.66 42.96 -56.91
CA ASN A 141 4.71 41.51 -56.69
C ASN A 141 6.12 41.01 -56.33
N LYS A 142 7.17 41.59 -56.93
CA LYS A 142 8.57 41.26 -56.63
C LYS A 142 9.04 41.78 -55.26
N ALA A 143 8.58 42.97 -54.87
CA ALA A 143 8.83 43.52 -53.54
C ALA A 143 8.12 42.69 -52.44
N ASP A 144 6.85 42.34 -52.67
CA ASP A 144 6.08 41.49 -51.76
C ASP A 144 6.67 40.08 -51.65
N TYR A 145 7.12 39.48 -52.75
CA TYR A 145 7.85 38.21 -52.72
C TYR A 145 9.12 38.26 -51.84
N ALA A 146 9.92 39.33 -51.94
CA ALA A 146 11.10 39.49 -51.08
C ALA A 146 10.73 39.63 -49.59
N GLN A 147 9.60 40.29 -49.28
CA GLN A 147 9.08 40.42 -47.92
C GLN A 147 8.49 39.11 -47.38
N GLN A 148 7.74 38.35 -48.19
CA GLN A 148 7.24 37.02 -47.87
C GLN A 148 8.39 36.05 -47.58
N VAL A 149 9.44 36.08 -48.40
CA VAL A 149 10.65 35.26 -48.21
C VAL A 149 11.37 35.62 -46.90
N TYR A 150 11.47 36.90 -46.53
CA TYR A 150 12.04 37.32 -45.24
C TYR A 150 11.20 36.88 -44.03
N SER A 151 9.87 37.06 -44.10
CA SER A 151 8.97 36.63 -43.02
C SER A 151 8.96 35.12 -42.84
N TYR A 152 8.93 34.35 -43.94
CA TYR A 152 9.00 32.89 -43.89
C TYR A 152 10.18 32.35 -43.07
N ASP A 153 11.40 32.84 -43.28
CA ASP A 153 12.57 32.37 -42.50
C ASP A 153 12.49 32.76 -41.03
N ARG A 154 12.00 33.96 -40.72
CA ARG A 154 11.78 34.42 -39.34
C ARG A 154 10.76 33.51 -38.66
N ASP A 155 9.65 33.23 -39.32
CA ASP A 155 8.56 32.42 -38.78
C ASP A 155 9.00 30.95 -38.64
N MET A 156 9.79 30.41 -39.57
CA MET A 156 10.44 29.10 -39.43
C MET A 156 11.40 29.06 -38.23
N LEU A 157 12.26 30.06 -38.05
CA LEU A 157 13.19 30.12 -36.91
C LEU A 157 12.45 30.22 -35.57
N ILE A 158 11.37 31.02 -35.50
CA ILE A 158 10.48 31.09 -34.33
C ILE A 158 9.81 29.73 -34.06
N ASN A 159 9.34 29.04 -35.10
CA ASN A 159 8.73 27.72 -34.95
C ASN A 159 9.73 26.67 -34.44
N TYR A 160 10.96 26.62 -34.96
CA TYR A 160 12.01 25.72 -34.44
C TYR A 160 12.38 26.05 -32.99
N GLN A 161 12.44 27.34 -32.62
CA GLN A 161 12.65 27.75 -31.23
C GLN A 161 11.51 27.33 -30.29
N ALA A 162 10.25 27.43 -30.76
CA ALA A 162 9.09 26.95 -30.01
C ALA A 162 9.09 25.42 -29.85
N ILE A 163 9.42 24.66 -30.90
CA ILE A 163 9.54 23.20 -30.85
C ILE A 163 10.66 22.79 -29.90
N ARG A 164 11.86 23.38 -30.01
CA ARG A 164 12.99 23.12 -29.10
C ARG A 164 12.62 23.40 -27.64
N GLN A 165 11.87 24.47 -27.37
CA GLN A 165 11.39 24.77 -26.02
C GLN A 165 10.37 23.72 -25.54
N GLN A 166 9.40 23.33 -26.37
CA GLN A 166 8.41 22.31 -26.02
C GLN A 166 9.05 20.95 -25.69
N VAL A 167 10.09 20.54 -26.41
CA VAL A 167 10.81 19.29 -26.11
C VAL A 167 11.65 19.42 -24.83
N ALA A 168 12.25 20.59 -24.56
CA ALA A 168 12.95 20.85 -23.30
C ALA A 168 12.01 20.84 -22.08
N ASP A 169 10.84 21.49 -22.20
CA ASP A 169 9.81 21.51 -21.16
C ASP A 169 9.28 20.08 -20.89
N LEU A 170 9.08 19.29 -21.96
CA LEU A 170 8.72 17.87 -21.86
C LEU A 170 9.81 17.04 -21.17
N GLN A 171 11.08 17.23 -21.53
CA GLN A 171 12.20 16.51 -20.91
C GLN A 171 12.26 16.77 -19.39
N VAL A 172 12.10 18.03 -18.97
CA VAL A 172 12.02 18.37 -17.53
C VAL A 172 10.84 17.67 -16.85
N GLN A 173 9.67 17.62 -17.49
CA GLN A 173 8.51 16.91 -16.93
C GLN A 173 8.76 15.39 -16.82
N LEU A 174 9.44 14.77 -17.79
CA LEU A 174 9.76 13.35 -17.76
C LEU A 174 10.80 13.01 -16.68
N ASP A 175 11.79 13.88 -16.44
CA ASP A 175 12.73 13.75 -15.33
C ASP A 175 12.03 13.93 -13.97
N GLU A 176 11.09 14.88 -13.84
CA GLU A 176 10.26 15.04 -12.62
C GLU A 176 9.35 13.83 -12.36
N ASP A 177 8.68 13.29 -13.39
CA ASP A 177 7.90 12.04 -13.31
C ASP A 177 8.80 10.88 -12.83
N LYS A 178 10.02 10.76 -13.36
CA LYS A 178 10.97 9.69 -13.02
C LYS A 178 11.44 9.76 -11.56
N GLU A 179 11.81 10.94 -11.07
CA GLU A 179 12.21 11.13 -9.67
C GLU A 179 11.06 10.81 -8.71
N GLU A 180 9.80 11.08 -9.08
CA GLU A 180 8.66 10.60 -8.30
C GLU A 180 8.57 9.06 -8.27
N LEU A 181 8.72 8.38 -9.41
CA LEU A 181 8.74 6.91 -9.46
C LEU A 181 9.87 6.33 -8.59
N LEU A 182 11.05 6.95 -8.56
CA LEU A 182 12.17 6.54 -7.69
C LEU A 182 11.88 6.76 -6.19
N GLU A 183 11.19 7.83 -5.80
CA GLU A 183 10.73 7.99 -4.40
C GLU A 183 9.73 6.91 -3.99
N ILE A 184 8.84 6.52 -4.90
CA ILE A 184 7.84 5.47 -4.67
C ILE A 184 8.55 4.12 -4.51
N GLU A 185 9.54 3.84 -5.36
CA GLU A 185 10.32 2.60 -5.35
C GLU A 185 11.09 2.42 -4.04
N ALA A 186 11.74 3.49 -3.58
CA ALA A 186 12.38 3.53 -2.27
C ALA A 186 11.37 3.26 -1.13
N SER A 187 10.17 3.86 -1.17
CA SER A 187 9.15 3.63 -0.16
C SER A 187 8.61 2.20 -0.17
N TYR A 188 8.45 1.57 -1.34
CA TYR A 188 8.05 0.16 -1.45
C TYR A 188 9.13 -0.78 -0.93
N LYS A 189 10.42 -0.48 -1.16
CA LYS A 189 11.54 -1.26 -0.58
C LYS A 189 11.61 -1.13 0.95
N GLU A 190 11.26 0.02 1.53
CA GLU A 190 11.09 0.16 3.00
C GLU A 190 9.87 -0.63 3.53
N GLN A 191 8.74 -0.59 2.81
CA GLN A 191 7.51 -1.32 3.17
C GLN A 191 7.74 -2.85 3.12
N GLN A 192 8.46 -3.34 2.11
CA GLN A 192 8.82 -4.75 1.97
C GLN A 192 9.63 -5.24 3.17
N ALA A 193 10.71 -4.52 3.52
CA ALA A 193 11.55 -4.86 4.68
C ALA A 193 10.75 -4.83 6.01
N SER A 194 9.76 -3.94 6.12
CA SER A 194 8.86 -3.85 7.27
C SER A 194 7.91 -5.06 7.35
N LEU A 195 7.28 -5.44 6.23
CA LEU A 195 6.43 -6.63 6.12
C LEU A 195 7.22 -7.90 6.47
N GLU A 196 8.39 -8.11 5.85
CA GLU A 196 9.28 -9.25 6.13
C GLU A 196 9.69 -9.33 7.61
N ALA A 197 9.99 -8.19 8.25
CA ALA A 197 10.31 -8.13 9.66
C ALA A 197 9.11 -8.52 10.56
N MET A 198 7.91 -8.03 10.25
CA MET A 198 6.67 -8.41 10.98
C MET A 198 6.33 -9.88 10.79
N ILE A 199 6.43 -10.39 9.57
CA ILE A 199 6.27 -11.80 9.21
C ILE A 199 7.26 -12.67 10.01
N ALA A 200 8.53 -12.28 10.06
CA ALA A 200 9.55 -13.00 10.83
C ALA A 200 9.31 -12.93 12.36
N GLU A 201 8.75 -11.84 12.88
CA GLU A 201 8.38 -11.73 14.30
C GLU A 201 7.16 -12.61 14.64
N LYS A 202 6.12 -12.61 13.79
CA LYS A 202 4.95 -13.50 13.95
C LYS A 202 5.35 -14.98 13.81
N LYS A 203 6.20 -15.35 12.84
CA LYS A 203 6.71 -16.73 12.68
C LYS A 203 7.49 -17.19 13.94
N LYS A 204 8.23 -16.30 14.61
CA LYS A 204 8.83 -16.56 15.95
C LYS A 204 7.79 -16.70 17.08
N LYS A 205 6.69 -15.94 17.06
CA LYS A 205 5.58 -16.07 18.03
C LYS A 205 4.87 -17.43 17.88
N VAL A 206 4.61 -17.89 16.65
CA VAL A 206 4.02 -19.21 16.39
C VAL A 206 4.90 -20.34 16.96
N ALA A 207 6.20 -20.36 16.66
CA ALA A 207 7.12 -21.37 17.20
C ALA A 207 7.18 -21.38 18.75
N ASN A 208 7.02 -20.21 19.38
CA ASN A 208 6.93 -20.11 20.84
C ASN A 208 5.61 -20.72 21.36
N PHE A 209 4.47 -20.43 20.73
CA PHE A 209 3.20 -21.07 21.07
C PHE A 209 3.25 -22.59 20.92
N GLU A 210 3.86 -23.12 19.85
CA GLU A 210 4.04 -24.56 19.65
C GLU A 210 4.86 -25.22 20.77
N SER A 211 5.95 -24.58 21.20
CA SER A 211 6.78 -25.03 22.32
C SER A 211 6.00 -25.04 23.65
N GLN A 212 5.24 -23.98 23.95
CA GLN A 212 4.37 -23.93 25.14
C GLN A 212 3.28 -25.00 25.09
N LEU A 213 2.67 -25.20 23.92
CA LEU A 213 1.59 -26.15 23.67
C LEU A 213 2.08 -27.61 23.77
N ALA A 214 3.31 -27.91 23.33
CA ALA A 214 3.96 -29.20 23.56
C ALA A 214 4.20 -29.48 25.05
N ASN A 215 4.69 -28.49 25.80
CA ASN A 215 4.90 -28.60 27.25
C ASN A 215 3.57 -28.77 28.01
N ALA A 216 2.55 -27.98 27.69
CA ALA A 216 1.23 -28.08 28.30
C ALA A 216 0.54 -29.43 28.00
N LYS A 217 0.67 -29.97 26.77
CA LYS A 217 0.20 -31.35 26.45
C LYS A 217 0.90 -32.42 27.30
N LYS A 218 2.21 -32.28 27.52
CA LYS A 218 2.99 -33.19 28.37
C LYS A 218 2.55 -33.12 29.83
N GLU A 219 2.26 -31.92 30.34
CA GLU A 219 1.69 -31.70 31.67
C GLU A 219 0.29 -32.32 31.80
N ALA A 220 -0.62 -32.06 30.85
CA ALA A 220 -1.96 -32.64 30.82
C ALA A 220 -1.93 -34.18 30.82
N ALA A 221 -1.01 -34.80 30.07
CA ALA A 221 -0.82 -36.25 30.06
C ALA A 221 -0.34 -36.80 31.43
N ASN A 222 0.54 -36.07 32.13
CA ASN A 222 0.99 -36.43 33.47
C ASN A 222 -0.13 -36.28 34.52
N LEU A 223 -0.90 -35.19 34.44
CA LEU A 223 -2.07 -34.96 35.31
C LEU A 223 -3.16 -36.01 35.08
N LYS A 224 -3.41 -36.41 33.82
CA LYS A 224 -4.33 -37.52 33.50
C LYS A 224 -3.88 -38.84 34.13
N LYS A 225 -2.60 -39.21 34.00
CA LYS A 225 -2.04 -40.41 34.68
C LYS A 225 -2.19 -40.35 36.21
N LYS A 226 -1.94 -39.18 36.82
CA LYS A 226 -2.13 -38.93 38.26
C LYS A 226 -3.60 -39.14 38.67
N ILE A 227 -4.55 -38.67 37.86
CA ILE A 227 -6.01 -38.89 38.07
C ILE A 227 -6.39 -40.37 37.88
N GLU A 228 -5.78 -41.10 36.94
CA GLU A 228 -6.00 -42.55 36.76
C GLU A 228 -5.51 -43.34 37.99
N THR A 229 -4.32 -43.04 38.52
CA THR A 229 -3.82 -43.62 39.79
C THR A 229 -4.77 -43.30 40.96
N GLN A 230 -5.10 -42.03 41.16
CA GLN A 230 -6.06 -41.57 42.20
C GLN A 230 -7.42 -42.26 42.07
N ASN A 231 -7.94 -42.43 40.84
CA ASN A 231 -9.19 -43.17 40.61
C ASN A 231 -9.09 -44.64 41.03
N SER A 232 -7.93 -45.29 40.86
CA SER A 232 -7.71 -46.67 41.28
C SER A 232 -7.67 -46.82 42.81
N GLU A 233 -7.05 -45.86 43.51
CA GLU A 233 -6.95 -45.79 44.96
C GLU A 233 -8.32 -45.46 45.57
N ILE A 234 -9.00 -44.45 45.03
CA ILE A 234 -10.37 -44.09 45.38
C ILE A 234 -11.32 -45.27 45.13
N LYS A 235 -11.21 -46.02 44.03
CA LYS A 235 -12.02 -47.25 43.84
C LYS A 235 -11.75 -48.32 44.89
N LYS A 236 -10.49 -48.54 45.30
CA LYS A 236 -10.14 -49.50 46.38
C LYS A 236 -10.70 -49.04 47.73
N ALA A 237 -10.65 -47.75 48.03
CA ALA A 237 -11.20 -47.18 49.27
C ALA A 237 -12.73 -47.09 49.24
N GLN A 238 -13.35 -46.85 48.08
CA GLN A 238 -14.80 -46.85 47.89
C GLN A 238 -15.37 -48.27 47.82
N ALA A 239 -14.63 -49.29 47.38
CA ALA A 239 -15.07 -50.68 47.57
C ALA A 239 -15.21 -51.05 49.07
N LYS A 240 -14.50 -50.34 49.97
CA LYS A 240 -14.67 -50.43 51.44
C LYS A 240 -15.75 -49.49 52.02
N ALA A 241 -16.28 -48.53 51.26
CA ALA A 241 -17.16 -47.47 51.79
C ALA A 241 -18.52 -47.36 51.09
N ALA A 242 -18.60 -47.61 49.78
CA ALA A 242 -19.80 -47.56 48.95
C ALA A 242 -20.77 -48.74 49.17
N ALA A 243 -20.71 -49.35 50.35
CA ALA A 243 -21.90 -49.91 50.99
C ALA A 243 -22.94 -48.80 51.30
N SER A 244 -22.57 -47.51 51.22
CA SER A 244 -23.48 -46.36 51.44
C SER A 244 -23.49 -45.29 50.32
N THR A 245 -24.48 -45.41 49.42
CA THR A 245 -25.34 -44.30 48.91
C THR A 245 -24.78 -43.25 47.89
N THR A 246 -25.68 -42.63 47.08
CA THR A 246 -25.42 -41.66 45.96
C THR A 246 -26.47 -40.49 45.98
N LYS A 247 -26.74 -39.58 45.01
CA LYS A 247 -26.62 -39.53 43.53
C LYS A 247 -26.90 -38.10 42.94
N SER A 248 -26.28 -37.73 41.80
CA SER A 248 -26.65 -36.61 40.86
C SER A 248 -26.59 -35.13 41.36
N GLY A 249 -26.55 -34.07 40.52
CA GLY A 249 -26.20 -33.93 39.07
C GLY A 249 -26.80 -32.70 38.31
N SER A 250 -26.05 -32.07 37.36
CA SER A 250 -26.48 -31.11 36.27
C SER A 250 -27.11 -29.73 36.63
N SER A 251 -27.28 -28.67 35.79
CA SER A 251 -26.78 -28.13 34.46
C SER A 251 -27.43 -26.70 34.21
N SER A 252 -27.44 -25.90 33.10
CA SER A 252 -26.82 -25.78 31.73
C SER A 252 -27.14 -24.39 31.04
N SER A 253 -26.38 -23.95 30.00
CA SER A 253 -26.70 -22.95 28.91
C SER A 253 -27.04 -21.45 29.22
N GLY A 254 -26.97 -20.44 28.30
CA GLY A 254 -26.41 -20.30 26.92
C GLY A 254 -26.91 -19.06 26.08
N SER A 255 -26.13 -18.59 25.06
CA SER A 255 -26.46 -17.69 23.87
C SER A 255 -27.07 -16.27 24.05
N GLY A 256 -27.10 -15.29 23.09
CA GLY A 256 -26.54 -15.08 21.71
C GLY A 256 -27.14 -13.81 20.97
N SER A 257 -26.60 -13.32 19.83
CA SER A 257 -27.08 -12.12 19.04
C SER A 257 -26.47 -12.00 17.59
N VAL A 258 -27.21 -11.96 16.45
CA VAL A 258 -27.88 -10.91 15.57
C VAL A 258 -27.02 -10.05 14.58
N SER A 259 -27.63 -9.44 13.53
CA SER A 259 -26.96 -9.00 12.24
C SER A 259 -27.70 -7.87 11.41
N ILE A 260 -27.12 -7.41 10.26
CA ILE A 260 -27.66 -6.55 9.13
C ILE A 260 -27.57 -5.00 9.32
N GLY A 261 -27.35 -4.10 8.31
CA GLY A 261 -26.81 -4.24 6.92
C GLY A 261 -27.39 -3.32 5.78
N SER A 262 -26.51 -2.76 4.91
CA SER A 262 -26.71 -2.20 3.52
C SER A 262 -27.17 -0.72 3.24
N GLY A 263 -26.73 -0.11 2.13
CA GLY A 263 -27.21 1.17 1.52
C GLY A 263 -26.18 2.00 0.71
N GLY A 264 -26.56 2.73 -0.36
CA GLY A 264 -25.66 3.59 -1.20
C GLY A 264 -26.38 4.54 -2.21
N GLY A 265 -25.66 5.39 -2.97
CA GLY A 265 -26.22 6.31 -3.97
C GLY A 265 -25.30 7.50 -4.37
N GLY A 266 -25.13 7.78 -5.68
CA GLY A 266 -24.02 8.61 -6.19
C GLY A 266 -24.29 9.80 -7.14
N SER A 267 -23.21 10.25 -7.80
CA SER A 267 -23.05 11.45 -8.66
C SER A 267 -23.05 12.84 -8.01
N ALA A 268 -23.77 13.09 -6.91
CA ALA A 268 -23.50 14.28 -6.08
C ALA A 268 -22.36 14.02 -5.07
N ALA A 269 -22.37 12.83 -4.46
CA ALA A 269 -21.44 12.42 -3.41
C ALA A 269 -19.97 12.44 -3.84
N GLY A 270 -19.66 12.05 -5.09
CA GLY A 270 -18.28 11.99 -5.61
C GLY A 270 -17.56 13.34 -5.56
N ASN A 271 -18.23 14.43 -5.99
CA ASN A 271 -17.69 15.78 -5.88
C ASN A 271 -17.45 16.21 -4.43
N SER A 272 -18.31 15.79 -3.49
CA SER A 272 -18.13 16.04 -2.05
C SER A 272 -16.95 15.26 -1.46
N ILE A 273 -16.77 13.99 -1.86
CA ILE A 273 -15.64 13.14 -1.47
C ILE A 273 -14.32 13.75 -1.96
N ALA A 274 -14.24 14.12 -3.25
CA ALA A 274 -13.09 14.81 -3.83
C ALA A 274 -12.79 16.15 -3.12
N GLY A 275 -13.81 17.01 -2.97
CA GLY A 275 -13.65 18.33 -2.32
C GLY A 275 -13.29 18.26 -0.83
N TYR A 276 -13.68 17.20 -0.13
CA TYR A 276 -13.23 16.93 1.25
C TYR A 276 -11.79 16.44 1.29
N ALA A 277 -11.41 15.50 0.43
CA ALA A 277 -10.05 14.98 0.32
C ALA A 277 -9.00 16.08 0.10
N CYS A 278 -9.32 17.08 -0.73
CA CYS A 278 -8.45 18.24 -0.99
C CYS A 278 -8.13 19.10 0.24
N GLN A 279 -8.93 19.04 1.32
CA GLN A 279 -8.70 19.83 2.55
C GLN A 279 -7.48 19.35 3.35
N PHE A 280 -6.97 18.16 3.05
CA PHE A 280 -5.86 17.53 3.76
C PHE A 280 -4.53 17.59 2.99
N VAL A 281 -4.50 18.25 1.84
CA VAL A 281 -3.27 18.48 1.08
C VAL A 281 -2.27 19.29 1.92
N GLY A 282 -1.03 18.82 1.99
CA GLY A 282 0.03 19.32 2.86
C GLY A 282 0.19 18.57 4.19
N ASN A 283 -0.77 17.73 4.59
CA ASN A 283 -0.63 16.89 5.79
C ASN A 283 0.27 15.67 5.51
N PRO A 284 0.97 15.11 6.52
CA PRO A 284 2.02 14.12 6.30
C PRO A 284 1.51 12.73 5.88
N TYR A 285 2.37 11.98 5.19
CA TYR A 285 2.21 10.55 4.93
C TYR A 285 2.79 9.74 6.10
N VAL A 286 2.07 8.73 6.58
CA VAL A 286 2.56 7.78 7.60
C VAL A 286 2.05 6.39 7.28
N TRP A 287 2.97 5.43 7.12
CA TRP A 287 2.66 4.03 6.85
C TRP A 287 1.80 3.41 7.96
N GLY A 288 0.69 2.75 7.59
CA GLY A 288 -0.31 2.22 8.52
C GLY A 288 -1.11 3.30 9.25
N GLY A 289 -1.00 4.57 8.83
CA GLY A 289 -1.69 5.71 9.43
C GLY A 289 -3.09 5.93 8.87
N THR A 290 -3.99 6.43 9.70
CA THR A 290 -5.38 6.78 9.34
C THR A 290 -5.73 8.25 9.63
N SER A 291 -4.80 9.04 10.15
CA SER A 291 -5.08 10.41 10.60
C SER A 291 -4.92 11.40 9.46
N LEU A 292 -6.04 11.94 8.99
CA LEU A 292 -6.09 12.96 7.93
C LEU A 292 -5.31 14.25 8.25
N THR A 293 -4.92 14.47 9.52
CA THR A 293 -4.10 15.60 9.97
C THR A 293 -2.71 15.21 10.45
N ASN A 294 -2.56 14.04 11.09
CA ASN A 294 -1.31 13.67 11.78
C ASN A 294 -0.49 12.59 11.06
N GLY A 295 -1.03 11.99 9.99
CA GLY A 295 -0.37 10.93 9.24
C GLY A 295 -1.32 9.86 8.72
N ALA A 296 -1.35 9.67 7.40
CA ALA A 296 -2.04 8.56 6.75
C ALA A 296 -1.23 7.96 5.58
N ASP A 297 -1.39 6.67 5.30
CA ASP A 297 -0.95 6.08 4.02
C ASP A 297 -2.05 6.23 2.96
N CYS A 298 -1.81 5.78 1.73
CA CYS A 298 -2.76 5.95 0.63
C CYS A 298 -4.11 5.26 0.90
N SER A 299 -4.10 4.07 1.50
CA SER A 299 -5.29 3.28 1.82
C SER A 299 -5.97 3.73 3.12
N GLY A 300 -5.20 4.23 4.09
CA GLY A 300 -5.70 4.87 5.30
C GLY A 300 -6.31 6.26 5.05
N PHE A 301 -5.75 7.03 4.12
CA PHE A 301 -6.26 8.34 3.68
C PHE A 301 -7.62 8.19 3.00
N THR A 302 -7.69 7.34 1.98
CA THR A 302 -8.94 6.97 1.30
C THR A 302 -9.98 6.42 2.29
N MET A 303 -9.61 5.48 3.16
CA MET A 303 -10.52 4.93 4.18
C MET A 303 -11.08 6.03 5.08
N SER A 304 -10.26 6.93 5.63
CA SER A 304 -10.72 7.99 6.53
C SER A 304 -11.53 9.07 5.81
N VAL A 305 -11.22 9.38 4.54
CA VAL A 305 -12.04 10.27 3.70
C VAL A 305 -13.43 9.65 3.47
N PHE A 306 -13.51 8.39 3.08
CA PHE A 306 -14.80 7.73 2.80
C PHE A 306 -15.62 7.48 4.07
N ALA A 307 -14.96 7.21 5.21
CA ALA A 307 -15.61 7.05 6.51
C ALA A 307 -16.36 8.31 6.97
N HIS A 308 -15.88 9.51 6.61
CA HIS A 308 -16.60 10.77 6.86
C HIS A 308 -17.97 10.82 6.14
N PHE A 309 -18.11 10.14 5.01
CA PHE A 309 -19.37 9.98 4.26
C PHE A 309 -20.12 8.68 4.62
N GLY A 310 -19.73 7.99 5.69
CA GLY A 310 -20.34 6.75 6.17
C GLY A 310 -19.99 5.50 5.37
N ILE A 311 -19.07 5.58 4.40
CA ILE A 311 -18.65 4.46 3.56
C ILE A 311 -17.42 3.79 4.19
N SER A 312 -17.53 2.50 4.50
CA SER A 312 -16.42 1.72 5.03
C SER A 312 -15.57 1.13 3.91
N LEU A 313 -14.26 1.37 3.97
CA LEU A 313 -13.25 0.75 3.11
C LEU A 313 -12.29 -0.09 3.98
N PRO A 314 -11.63 -1.12 3.42
CA PRO A 314 -10.50 -1.77 4.09
C PRO A 314 -9.26 -0.86 4.08
N HIS A 315 -8.45 -0.98 5.14
CA HIS A 315 -7.12 -0.35 5.24
C HIS A 315 -6.08 -1.17 4.45
N SER A 316 -6.31 -1.34 3.15
CA SER A 316 -5.42 -2.04 2.23
C SER A 316 -5.73 -1.60 0.79
N SER A 317 -4.71 -1.22 0.03
CA SER A 317 -4.84 -0.82 -1.39
C SER A 317 -5.43 -1.96 -2.24
N GLY A 318 -4.94 -3.20 -2.08
CA GLY A 318 -5.51 -4.39 -2.74
C GLY A 318 -6.94 -4.70 -2.28
N GLY A 319 -7.28 -4.45 -1.01
CA GLY A 319 -8.66 -4.53 -0.51
C GLY A 319 -9.61 -3.52 -1.15
N GLN A 320 -9.11 -2.32 -1.48
CA GLN A 320 -9.88 -1.30 -2.20
C GLN A 320 -9.93 -1.55 -3.71
N ALA A 321 -8.88 -2.11 -4.30
CA ALA A 321 -8.83 -2.50 -5.71
C ALA A 321 -9.71 -3.73 -6.04
N SER A 322 -10.07 -4.54 -5.03
CA SER A 322 -10.95 -5.70 -5.19
C SER A 322 -12.44 -5.40 -4.92
N GLY A 323 -12.78 -4.43 -4.08
CA GLY A 323 -14.16 -4.01 -3.82
C GLY A 323 -14.75 -3.05 -4.86
N GLY A 324 -15.84 -2.35 -4.50
CA GLY A 324 -16.48 -1.30 -5.30
C GLY A 324 -17.08 -1.75 -6.65
N ARG A 325 -17.74 -0.81 -7.34
CA ARG A 325 -18.13 -0.99 -8.75
C ARG A 325 -16.95 -0.58 -9.64
N SER A 326 -16.50 -1.46 -10.52
CA SER A 326 -15.47 -1.12 -11.52
C SER A 326 -15.97 -0.07 -12.52
N VAL A 327 -15.09 0.84 -12.95
CA VAL A 327 -15.35 1.96 -13.86
C VAL A 327 -14.23 2.02 -14.91
N SER A 328 -14.50 2.53 -16.12
CA SER A 328 -13.44 2.81 -17.11
C SER A 328 -12.78 4.17 -16.83
N TYR A 329 -11.58 4.42 -17.36
CA TYR A 329 -10.94 5.74 -17.22
C TYR A 329 -11.73 6.86 -17.92
N ALA A 330 -12.46 6.55 -18.99
CA ALA A 330 -13.35 7.51 -19.66
C ALA A 330 -14.63 7.81 -18.86
N ASP A 331 -15.10 6.87 -18.03
CA ASP A 331 -16.29 7.02 -17.18
C ASP A 331 -15.96 7.51 -15.75
N ALA A 332 -14.68 7.74 -15.45
CA ALA A 332 -14.19 8.12 -14.14
C ALA A 332 -14.74 9.50 -13.71
N GLN A 333 -15.27 9.57 -12.51
CA GLN A 333 -15.88 10.78 -11.94
C GLN A 333 -15.13 11.20 -10.67
N PRO A 334 -15.13 12.51 -10.30
CA PRO A 334 -14.49 12.95 -9.07
C PRO A 334 -15.02 12.16 -7.87
N GLY A 335 -14.15 11.75 -6.97
CA GLY A 335 -14.47 10.87 -5.85
C GLY A 335 -14.34 9.37 -6.14
N ASP A 336 -14.14 8.93 -7.39
CA ASP A 336 -13.73 7.55 -7.68
C ASP A 336 -12.33 7.28 -7.14
N ILE A 337 -12.07 6.05 -6.70
CA ILE A 337 -10.72 5.61 -6.34
C ILE A 337 -10.03 5.12 -7.61
N ILE A 338 -8.93 5.77 -8.00
CA ILE A 338 -7.97 5.23 -8.96
C ILE A 338 -7.08 4.25 -8.18
N CYS A 339 -7.00 3.02 -8.65
CA CYS A 339 -6.10 1.99 -8.13
C CYS A 339 -4.92 1.81 -9.08
N TYR A 340 -3.75 1.69 -8.49
CA TYR A 340 -2.49 1.41 -9.17
C TYR A 340 -1.84 0.18 -8.51
N PRO A 341 -0.68 -0.30 -8.98
CA PRO A 341 0.11 -1.22 -8.19
C PRO A 341 0.48 -0.54 -6.86
N GLY A 342 0.24 -1.23 -5.75
CA GLY A 342 0.57 -0.82 -4.38
C GLY A 342 -0.15 0.41 -3.84
N HIS A 343 -1.00 1.09 -4.63
CA HIS A 343 -1.44 2.46 -4.32
C HIS A 343 -2.90 2.74 -4.68
N VAL A 344 -3.48 3.71 -3.97
CA VAL A 344 -4.83 4.24 -4.26
C VAL A 344 -4.85 5.76 -4.15
N ALA A 345 -5.63 6.40 -5.01
CA ALA A 345 -5.82 7.85 -5.04
C ALA A 345 -7.29 8.21 -5.30
N ILE A 346 -7.71 9.40 -4.88
CA ILE A 346 -9.06 9.90 -5.16
C ILE A 346 -9.00 10.76 -6.42
N TYR A 347 -9.80 10.43 -7.42
CA TYR A 347 -9.91 11.17 -8.66
C TYR A 347 -10.59 12.53 -8.44
N LEU A 348 -10.12 13.55 -9.15
CA LEU A 348 -10.64 14.92 -9.09
C LEU A 348 -11.33 15.35 -10.41
N GLY A 349 -11.31 14.50 -11.43
CA GLY A 349 -11.66 14.88 -12.80
C GLY A 349 -10.48 15.52 -13.54
N GLY A 350 -10.65 15.72 -14.86
CA GLY A 350 -9.66 16.41 -15.70
C GLY A 350 -8.26 15.79 -15.67
N GLY A 351 -8.16 14.47 -15.48
CA GLY A 351 -6.87 13.77 -15.39
C GLY A 351 -6.11 13.97 -14.07
N ARG A 352 -6.70 14.55 -13.03
CA ARG A 352 -6.04 14.86 -11.75
C ARG A 352 -6.49 13.97 -10.59
N ILE A 353 -5.62 13.79 -9.61
CA ILE A 353 -5.87 13.06 -8.35
C ILE A 353 -5.46 13.89 -7.11
N VAL A 354 -5.96 13.45 -5.95
CA VAL A 354 -5.36 13.69 -4.63
C VAL A 354 -5.03 12.35 -3.96
N HIS A 355 -3.84 12.24 -3.37
CA HIS A 355 -3.35 11.02 -2.73
C HIS A 355 -2.44 11.35 -1.53
N ALA A 356 -2.35 10.44 -0.56
CA ALA A 356 -1.17 10.38 0.32
C ALA A 356 -0.05 9.71 -0.49
N SER A 357 1.02 10.46 -0.76
CA SER A 357 2.05 10.12 -1.77
C SER A 357 3.24 9.39 -1.16
N THR A 358 4.21 10.12 -0.61
CA THR A 358 5.44 9.57 0.00
C THR A 358 5.70 10.25 1.35
N ALA A 359 6.52 9.65 2.21
CA ALA A 359 6.90 10.22 3.52
C ALA A 359 7.51 11.64 3.41
N LYS A 360 8.13 11.96 2.26
CA LYS A 360 8.71 13.28 1.93
C LYS A 360 7.67 14.29 1.43
N THR A 361 6.67 13.85 0.66
CA THR A 361 5.72 14.73 -0.05
C THR A 361 4.34 14.85 0.61
N GLY A 362 3.97 13.94 1.50
CA GLY A 362 2.70 13.96 2.23
C GLY A 362 1.48 13.74 1.32
N ILE A 363 0.34 14.33 1.70
CA ILE A 363 -0.87 14.36 0.88
C ILE A 363 -0.72 15.49 -0.15
N LYS A 364 -0.75 15.15 -1.44
CA LYS A 364 -0.57 16.11 -2.54
C LYS A 364 -1.56 15.92 -3.69
N TYR A 365 -1.52 16.84 -4.64
CA TYR A 365 -2.12 16.66 -5.96
C TYR A 365 -1.13 15.92 -6.89
N GLY A 366 -1.67 15.20 -7.87
CA GLY A 366 -0.90 14.57 -8.94
C GLY A 366 -1.73 14.38 -10.21
N ASN A 367 -1.09 13.88 -11.27
CA ASN A 367 -1.76 13.41 -12.48
C ASN A 367 -2.26 11.96 -12.26
N ALA A 368 -3.40 11.61 -12.81
CA ALA A 368 -4.00 10.27 -12.67
C ALA A 368 -3.27 9.20 -13.51
N THR A 369 -2.39 9.59 -14.42
CA THR A 369 -1.66 8.74 -15.37
C THR A 369 -0.14 8.75 -15.12
N TYR A 370 0.31 9.23 -13.96
CA TYR A 370 1.73 9.28 -13.58
C TYR A 370 2.39 7.90 -13.36
N ARG A 371 1.56 6.85 -13.29
CA ARG A 371 1.95 5.43 -13.26
C ARG A 371 0.81 4.59 -13.82
N THR A 372 1.06 3.33 -14.14
CA THR A 372 0.08 2.40 -14.71
C THR A 372 -1.16 2.22 -13.80
N ILE A 373 -2.37 2.44 -14.33
CA ILE A 373 -3.65 2.25 -13.61
C ILE A 373 -4.06 0.77 -13.69
N THR A 374 -4.28 0.12 -12.55
CA THR A 374 -4.72 -1.30 -12.49
C THR A 374 -6.24 -1.45 -12.39
N ALA A 375 -6.93 -0.52 -11.74
CA ALA A 375 -8.40 -0.49 -11.67
C ALA A 375 -8.93 0.91 -11.34
N ILE A 376 -10.24 1.13 -11.51
CA ILE A 376 -10.94 2.32 -11.01
C ILE A 376 -12.23 1.87 -10.36
N LYS A 377 -12.49 2.36 -9.13
CA LYS A 377 -13.55 1.86 -8.25
C LYS A 377 -14.45 2.98 -7.74
N ARG A 378 -15.74 2.86 -8.00
CA ARG A 378 -16.80 3.71 -7.44
C ARG A 378 -17.45 2.99 -6.25
N TYR A 379 -17.51 3.70 -5.13
CA TYR A 379 -17.97 3.18 -3.83
C TYR A 379 -19.22 3.90 -3.29
N TYR A 380 -19.78 4.83 -4.07
CA TYR A 380 -20.92 5.69 -3.74
C TYR A 380 -22.00 5.58 -4.82
#